data_AF-A0A6G3TY10-F1
#
_entry.id   AF-A0A6G3TY10-F1
#
_cell.length_a   1.000
_cell.length_b   1.000
_cell.length_c   1.000
_cell.angle_alpha   90.00
_cell.angle_beta   90.00
_cell.angle_gamma   90.00
#
_symmetry.space_group_name_H-M   'P 1'
#
loop_
_entity.id
_entity.type
_entity.pdbx_description
1 polymer ?
#
loop_
_entity_poly.entity_id
_entity_poly.type
_entity_poly.pdbx_seq_one_letter_code
_entity_poly.pdbx_strand_id
1 'polypeptide(L)'
;VDAPPERVPPPPAPQDAGVWAGAQRAVHGGETLVELSVQGTSDTAVVLTALRVRVVGRDAPAAGNAYAMDQGCGGALTPRYFDVDLDKDRPLARPVAGNDAGTPVPAVRMPYRVSATDPEVLLVTARTDACDCRWYLELDWSSQGRTGTVRVDDGGRPFRTSGIEGLPHYEYDTSGRRWARRSG
;
A
#
# COMPACT_ATOMS: atom_id res chain seq x y z
N VAL A 1 2.52 13.58 9.70
CA VAL A 1 1.88 13.91 11.00
C VAL A 1 2.19 15.36 11.33
N ASP A 2 1.20 16.15 11.71
CA ASP A 2 1.38 17.57 12.06
C ASP A 2 1.61 17.74 13.57
N ALA A 3 2.73 17.20 14.05
CA ALA A 3 3.17 17.31 15.43
C ALA A 3 4.70 17.15 15.48
N PRO A 4 5.38 17.80 16.44
CA PRO A 4 6.82 17.61 16.65
C PRO A 4 7.12 16.26 17.34
N PRO A 5 8.34 15.70 17.20
CA PRO A 5 8.71 14.37 17.68
C PRO A 5 8.46 14.13 19.17
N GLU A 6 8.54 15.16 20.01
CA GLU A 6 8.31 15.05 21.46
C GLU A 6 6.83 14.81 21.82
N ARG A 7 5.92 15.07 20.89
CA ARG A 7 4.47 14.93 21.07
C ARG A 7 3.89 13.70 20.36
N VAL A 8 4.72 12.96 19.60
CA VAL A 8 4.30 11.74 18.91
C VAL A 8 4.65 10.54 19.78
N PRO A 9 3.68 9.68 20.15
CA PRO A 9 3.96 8.50 20.96
C PRO A 9 4.90 7.53 20.24
N PRO A 10 5.54 6.59 20.97
CA PRO A 10 6.35 5.55 20.34
C PRO A 10 5.55 4.74 19.31
N PRO A 11 6.21 4.12 18.31
CA PRO A 11 5.55 3.24 17.39
C PRO A 11 4.89 2.09 18.16
N PRO A 12 3.67 1.69 17.80
CA PRO A 12 2.96 0.61 18.47
C PRO A 12 3.47 -0.75 17.96
N ALA A 13 2.89 -1.83 18.47
CA ALA A 13 3.03 -3.12 17.79
C ALA A 13 2.38 -3.06 16.38
N PRO A 14 2.85 -3.83 15.38
CA PRO A 14 2.37 -3.72 14.00
C PRO A 14 0.85 -3.84 13.85
N GLN A 15 0.19 -4.69 14.64
CA GLN A 15 -1.27 -4.87 14.61
C GLN A 15 -2.06 -3.61 15.02
N ASP A 16 -1.43 -2.71 15.78
CA ASP A 16 -2.05 -1.49 16.30
C ASP A 16 -1.65 -0.24 15.49
N ALA A 17 -0.87 -0.41 14.41
CA ALA A 17 -0.35 0.69 13.59
C ALA A 17 -1.46 1.58 13.02
N GLY A 18 -2.57 0.98 12.56
CA GLY A 18 -3.71 1.74 12.02
C GLY A 18 -4.40 2.61 13.08
N VAL A 19 -4.61 2.07 14.28
CA VAL A 19 -5.22 2.82 15.41
C VAL A 19 -4.31 3.97 15.84
N TRP A 20 -3.01 3.71 15.95
CA TRP A 20 -2.01 4.72 16.27
C TRP A 20 -1.98 5.83 15.23
N ALA A 21 -1.93 5.48 13.94
CA ALA A 21 -1.91 6.43 12.83
C ALA A 21 -3.18 7.31 12.85
N GLY A 22 -4.35 6.70 13.07
CA GLY A 22 -5.62 7.41 13.21
C GLY A 22 -5.63 8.40 14.37
N ALA A 23 -5.08 8.01 15.53
CA ALA A 23 -4.97 8.90 16.70
C ALA A 23 -4.07 10.12 16.44
N GLN A 24 -3.06 9.99 15.57
CA GLN A 24 -2.20 11.09 15.15
C GLN A 24 -2.74 11.86 13.93
N ARG A 25 -3.93 11.50 13.42
CA ARG A 25 -4.47 11.98 12.14
C ARG A 25 -3.44 11.86 11.00
N ALA A 26 -2.66 10.78 11.03
CA ALA A 26 -1.63 10.51 10.06
C ALA A 26 -2.23 10.12 8.70
N VAL A 27 -1.43 10.33 7.66
CA VAL A 27 -1.66 9.79 6.32
C VAL A 27 -0.46 8.93 5.95
N HIS A 28 -0.63 7.99 5.03
CA HIS A 28 0.50 7.23 4.52
C HIS A 28 1.48 8.16 3.81
N GLY A 29 2.76 8.07 4.18
CA GLY A 29 3.83 8.92 3.64
C GLY A 29 4.71 8.15 2.66
N GLY A 30 4.90 8.69 1.46
CA GLY A 30 5.73 8.13 0.38
C GLY A 30 5.11 6.91 -0.30
N GLU A 31 4.62 5.96 0.49
CA GLU A 31 4.03 4.73 -0.02
C GLU A 31 2.83 4.24 0.80
N THR A 32 1.99 3.44 0.17
CA THR A 32 0.88 2.72 0.79
C THR A 32 0.87 1.30 0.26
N LEU A 33 0.86 0.34 1.20
CA LEU A 33 0.78 -1.08 0.90
C LEU A 33 -0.67 -1.52 1.09
N VAL A 34 -1.24 -2.16 0.07
CA VAL A 34 -2.59 -2.72 0.11
C VAL A 34 -2.51 -4.22 -0.18
N GLU A 35 -3.04 -5.01 0.74
CA GLU A 35 -3.21 -6.44 0.58
C GLU A 35 -4.67 -6.75 0.21
N LEU A 36 -4.88 -7.44 -0.91
CA LEU A 36 -6.19 -7.86 -1.38
C LEU A 36 -6.28 -9.39 -1.35
N SER A 37 -7.03 -9.92 -0.40
CA SER A 37 -7.40 -11.34 -0.37
C SER A 37 -8.64 -11.57 -1.23
N VAL A 38 -8.50 -12.36 -2.29
CA VAL A 38 -9.54 -12.58 -3.29
C VAL A 38 -9.89 -14.06 -3.35
N GLN A 39 -11.16 -14.38 -3.15
CA GLN A 39 -11.67 -15.75 -3.16
C GLN A 39 -13.03 -15.81 -3.86
N GLY A 40 -13.28 -16.91 -4.58
CA GLY A 40 -14.61 -17.22 -5.11
C GLY A 40 -15.57 -17.66 -4.00
N THR A 41 -16.87 -17.43 -4.19
CA THR A 41 -17.91 -17.87 -3.23
C THR A 41 -18.33 -19.34 -3.42
N SER A 42 -17.80 -20.00 -4.46
CA SER A 42 -18.04 -21.41 -4.78
C SER A 42 -16.84 -21.97 -5.54
N ASP A 43 -16.86 -23.27 -5.85
CA ASP A 43 -15.81 -23.92 -6.66
C ASP A 43 -15.79 -23.45 -8.12
N THR A 44 -16.79 -22.67 -8.55
CA THR A 44 -16.77 -22.10 -9.90
C THR A 44 -15.66 -21.06 -10.03
N ALA A 45 -14.80 -21.25 -11.03
CA ALA A 45 -13.72 -20.33 -11.32
C ALA A 45 -14.24 -18.91 -11.61
N VAL A 46 -13.60 -17.93 -10.99
CA VAL A 46 -13.67 -16.51 -11.32
C VAL A 46 -12.33 -16.14 -11.93
N VAL A 47 -12.37 -15.49 -13.10
CA VAL A 47 -11.18 -15.00 -13.78
C VAL A 47 -11.02 -13.52 -13.45
N LEU A 48 -9.98 -13.18 -12.70
CA LEU A 48 -9.50 -11.82 -12.51
C LEU A 48 -8.83 -11.38 -13.81
N THR A 49 -9.35 -10.34 -14.45
CA THR A 49 -8.92 -9.95 -15.80
C THR A 49 -7.97 -8.76 -15.78
N ALA A 50 -8.13 -7.84 -14.83
CA ALA A 50 -7.26 -6.68 -14.69
C ALA A 50 -7.34 -6.10 -13.27
N LEU A 51 -6.21 -5.59 -12.80
CA LEU A 51 -6.15 -4.69 -11.65
C LEU A 51 -5.83 -3.29 -12.17
N ARG A 52 -6.71 -2.32 -11.89
CA ARG A 52 -6.60 -0.93 -12.34
C ARG A 52 -6.51 -0.01 -11.15
N VAL A 53 -5.79 1.09 -11.31
CA VAL A 53 -5.70 2.17 -10.32
C VAL A 53 -6.40 3.41 -10.85
N ARG A 54 -7.07 4.12 -9.95
CA ARG A 54 -7.79 5.36 -10.24
C ARG A 54 -7.36 6.44 -9.25
N VAL A 55 -6.77 7.51 -9.76
CA VAL A 55 -6.47 8.71 -8.97
C VAL A 55 -7.62 9.69 -9.16
N VAL A 56 -8.25 10.09 -8.05
CA VAL A 56 -9.43 10.98 -8.03
C VAL A 56 -9.11 12.39 -7.54
N GLY A 57 -7.91 12.61 -7.02
CA GLY A 57 -7.45 13.93 -6.60
C GLY A 57 -5.94 13.93 -6.38
N ARG A 58 -5.33 15.07 -6.70
CA ARG A 58 -3.94 15.37 -6.37
C ARG A 58 -3.91 16.77 -5.79
N ASP A 59 -3.37 16.87 -4.59
CA ASP A 59 -3.13 18.13 -3.90
C ASP A 59 -1.62 18.25 -3.62
N ALA A 60 -1.17 19.41 -3.12
CA ALA A 60 0.21 19.54 -2.67
C ALA A 60 0.48 18.55 -1.51
N PRO A 61 1.70 17.98 -1.40
CA PRO A 61 2.04 17.08 -0.30
C PRO A 61 1.67 17.66 1.07
N ALA A 62 1.22 16.78 1.96
CA ALA A 62 0.84 17.14 3.32
C ALA A 62 2.05 17.75 4.07
N ALA A 63 1.82 18.87 4.75
CA ALA A 63 2.82 19.47 5.62
C ALA A 63 3.03 18.64 6.91
N GLY A 64 4.09 18.97 7.64
CA GLY A 64 4.43 18.38 8.93
C GLY A 64 5.68 17.50 8.85
N ASN A 65 5.64 16.36 9.52
CA ASN A 65 6.78 15.46 9.68
C ASN A 65 6.45 14.03 9.24
N ALA A 66 7.44 13.34 8.69
CA ALA A 66 7.38 11.91 8.36
C ALA A 66 7.96 11.08 9.51
N TYR A 67 7.27 10.00 9.88
CA TYR A 67 7.66 9.10 10.97
C TYR A 67 7.70 7.67 10.46
N ALA A 68 8.90 7.12 10.28
CA ALA A 68 9.10 5.72 9.96
C ALA A 68 8.93 4.88 11.23
N MET A 69 7.89 4.05 11.24
CA MET A 69 7.62 3.12 12.36
C MET A 69 8.40 1.81 12.23
N ASP A 70 8.89 1.48 11.05
CA ASP A 70 9.78 0.33 10.84
C ASP A 70 11.22 0.65 11.24
N GLN A 71 12.00 -0.41 11.43
CA GLN A 71 13.45 -0.36 11.66
C GLN A 71 14.20 -1.02 10.48
N GLY A 72 13.56 -1.14 9.31
CA GLY A 72 14.18 -1.74 8.13
C GLY A 72 14.49 -3.25 8.21
N CYS A 73 13.80 -4.04 9.04
CA CYS A 73 14.02 -5.49 9.15
C CYS A 73 13.42 -6.31 7.98
N GLY A 74 13.36 -5.74 6.77
CA GLY A 74 12.92 -6.45 5.56
C GLY A 74 13.90 -7.58 5.26
N GLY A 75 13.47 -8.83 5.49
CA GLY A 75 14.29 -10.02 5.21
C GLY A 75 14.55 -10.22 3.71
N ALA A 76 15.29 -11.28 3.38
CA ALA A 76 15.59 -11.65 1.98
C ALA A 76 14.36 -12.09 1.16
N LEU A 77 13.18 -12.13 1.77
CA LEU A 77 11.91 -12.43 1.12
C LEU A 77 11.21 -11.13 0.72
N THR A 78 11.01 -10.95 -0.58
CA THR A 78 10.15 -9.93 -1.15
C THR A 78 9.02 -10.63 -1.91
N PRO A 79 7.76 -10.44 -1.51
CA PRO A 79 6.66 -11.07 -2.24
C PRO A 79 6.51 -10.42 -3.63
N ARG A 80 5.90 -11.16 -4.57
CA ARG A 80 5.44 -10.57 -5.84
C ARG A 80 4.33 -9.56 -5.57
N TYR A 81 4.28 -8.47 -6.32
CA TYR A 81 3.32 -7.38 -6.06
C TYR A 81 2.97 -6.62 -7.35
N PHE A 82 2.03 -5.68 -7.26
CA PHE A 82 1.76 -4.68 -8.28
C PHE A 82 2.33 -3.33 -7.85
N ASP A 83 3.21 -2.79 -8.67
CA ASP A 83 3.80 -1.48 -8.52
C ASP A 83 2.90 -0.41 -9.12
N VAL A 84 2.61 0.64 -8.35
CA VAL A 84 1.80 1.78 -8.77
C VAL A 84 2.57 3.07 -8.49
N ASP A 85 2.89 3.79 -9.56
CA ASP A 85 3.42 5.16 -9.48
C ASP A 85 2.26 6.15 -9.63
N LEU A 86 1.90 6.80 -8.52
CA LEU A 86 0.77 7.73 -8.45
C LEU A 86 1.08 9.11 -9.05
N ASP A 87 2.35 9.44 -9.29
CA ASP A 87 2.76 10.72 -9.86
C ASP A 87 2.56 10.76 -11.38
N LYS A 88 2.39 9.61 -12.03
CA LYS A 88 2.08 9.55 -13.47
C LYS A 88 0.69 10.11 -13.78
N ASP A 89 0.54 10.78 -14.92
CA ASP A 89 -0.76 11.24 -15.42
C ASP A 89 -1.78 10.10 -15.53
N ARG A 90 -1.31 8.92 -15.95
CA ARG A 90 -2.09 7.69 -16.06
C ARG A 90 -1.38 6.55 -15.33
N PRO A 91 -1.58 6.42 -14.02
CA PRO A 91 -0.98 5.35 -13.23
C PRO A 91 -1.46 3.98 -13.71
N LEU A 92 -0.57 2.99 -13.65
CA LEU A 92 -0.86 1.60 -13.98
C LEU A 92 -0.36 0.72 -12.84
N ALA A 93 -1.13 -0.31 -12.48
CA ALA A 93 -0.68 -1.37 -11.60
C ALA A 93 0.16 -2.36 -12.41
N ARG A 94 1.48 -2.30 -12.25
CA ARG A 94 2.44 -3.11 -13.02
C ARG A 94 2.88 -4.31 -12.20
N PRO A 95 2.71 -5.56 -12.69
CA PRO A 95 3.15 -6.73 -11.95
C PRO A 95 4.67 -6.76 -11.86
N VAL A 96 5.20 -6.94 -10.66
CA VAL A 96 6.62 -7.04 -10.34
C VAL A 96 6.90 -8.39 -9.68
N ALA A 97 7.99 -9.03 -10.10
CA ALA A 97 8.45 -10.29 -9.53
C ALA A 97 8.99 -10.07 -8.12
N GLY A 98 8.72 -11.02 -7.23
CA GLY A 98 9.34 -11.09 -5.92
C GLY A 98 10.65 -11.86 -5.93
N ASN A 99 11.21 -12.07 -4.76
CA ASN A 99 12.40 -12.87 -4.52
C ASN A 99 12.28 -13.62 -3.19
N ASP A 100 12.62 -14.89 -3.17
CA ASP A 100 12.71 -15.72 -1.98
C ASP A 100 14.16 -16.18 -1.81
N ALA A 101 14.92 -15.45 -0.98
CA ALA A 101 16.30 -15.77 -0.64
C ALA A 101 17.21 -16.06 -1.86
N GLY A 102 17.05 -15.27 -2.92
CA GLY A 102 17.77 -15.43 -4.19
C GLY A 102 16.98 -16.13 -5.29
N THR A 103 15.87 -16.81 -4.97
CA THR A 103 15.00 -17.47 -5.94
C THR A 103 13.93 -16.50 -6.45
N PRO A 104 13.84 -16.18 -7.75
CA PRO A 104 12.80 -15.28 -8.26
C PRO A 104 11.40 -15.86 -8.07
N VAL A 105 10.50 -15.07 -7.47
CA VAL A 105 9.06 -15.38 -7.37
C VAL A 105 8.37 -14.69 -8.56
N PRO A 106 7.82 -15.42 -9.55
CA PRO A 106 7.29 -14.81 -10.75
C PRO A 106 6.17 -13.82 -10.47
N ALA A 107 6.19 -12.69 -11.17
CA ALA A 107 5.14 -11.69 -11.10
C ALA A 107 3.76 -12.29 -11.42
N VAL A 108 2.70 -11.73 -10.83
CA VAL A 108 1.33 -12.13 -11.16
C VAL A 108 1.07 -11.86 -12.65
N ARG A 109 0.51 -12.85 -13.34
CA ARG A 109 0.10 -12.71 -14.74
C ARG A 109 -1.41 -12.71 -14.81
N MET A 110 -1.99 -11.59 -15.23
CA MET A 110 -3.39 -11.52 -15.59
C MET A 110 -3.60 -12.06 -17.01
N PRO A 111 -4.69 -12.79 -17.28
CA PRO A 111 -5.76 -13.14 -16.34
C PRO A 111 -5.36 -14.21 -15.31
N TYR A 112 -5.88 -14.10 -14.08
CA TYR A 112 -5.64 -15.03 -12.97
C TYR A 112 -6.95 -15.71 -12.54
N ARG A 113 -6.92 -16.98 -12.11
CA ARG A 113 -8.12 -17.72 -11.68
C ARG A 113 -8.15 -17.82 -10.16
N VAL A 114 -9.34 -17.67 -9.60
CA VAL A 114 -9.63 -17.92 -8.18
C VAL A 114 -10.92 -18.72 -8.03
N SER A 115 -11.06 -19.45 -6.93
CA SER A 115 -12.28 -20.17 -6.54
C SER A 115 -12.43 -20.16 -5.01
N ALA A 116 -13.41 -20.88 -4.46
CA ALA A 116 -13.51 -21.10 -3.01
C ALA A 116 -12.35 -21.89 -2.41
N THR A 117 -11.70 -22.75 -3.21
CA THR A 117 -10.61 -23.64 -2.80
C THR A 117 -9.24 -23.20 -3.34
N ASP A 118 -9.21 -22.17 -4.17
CA ASP A 118 -8.02 -21.58 -4.77
C ASP A 118 -8.08 -20.04 -4.61
N PRO A 119 -7.86 -19.52 -3.38
CA PRO A 119 -7.81 -18.09 -3.13
C PRO A 119 -6.48 -17.48 -3.63
N GLU A 120 -6.48 -16.17 -3.85
CA GLU A 120 -5.28 -15.40 -4.21
C GLU A 120 -5.10 -14.19 -3.31
N VAL A 121 -3.86 -13.86 -2.97
CA VAL A 121 -3.48 -12.60 -2.33
C VAL A 121 -2.74 -11.72 -3.33
N LEU A 122 -3.31 -10.56 -3.64
CA LEU A 122 -2.68 -9.55 -4.49
C LEU A 122 -2.12 -8.43 -3.60
N LEU A 123 -0.81 -8.23 -3.66
CA LEU A 123 -0.15 -7.11 -2.99
C LEU A 123 -0.02 -5.94 -3.95
N VAL A 124 -0.27 -4.74 -3.48
CA VAL A 124 -0.12 -3.49 -4.23
C VAL A 124 0.71 -2.52 -3.42
N THR A 125 1.75 -1.96 -4.04
CA THR A 125 2.55 -0.88 -3.47
C THR A 125 2.34 0.35 -4.33
N ALA A 126 1.63 1.34 -3.77
CA ALA A 126 1.41 2.62 -4.43
C ALA A 126 2.34 3.67 -3.83
N ARG A 127 3.09 4.39 -4.68
CA ARG A 127 4.08 5.39 -4.25
C ARG A 127 3.83 6.75 -4.89
N THR A 128 4.26 7.79 -4.18
CA THR A 128 4.33 9.16 -4.67
C THR A 128 5.44 9.92 -3.94
N ASP A 129 6.13 10.77 -4.68
CA ASP A 129 7.06 11.76 -4.15
C ASP A 129 6.42 13.16 -4.14
N ALA A 130 5.48 13.45 -5.06
CA ALA A 130 5.11 14.81 -5.42
C ALA A 130 3.67 15.24 -5.10
N CYS A 131 2.75 14.32 -4.74
CA CYS A 131 1.36 14.67 -4.47
C CYS A 131 0.91 14.22 -3.08
N ASP A 132 -0.13 14.89 -2.57
CA ASP A 132 -1.11 14.26 -1.70
C ASP A 132 -2.20 13.63 -2.58
N CYS A 133 -2.01 12.36 -2.90
CA CYS A 133 -2.82 11.62 -3.85
C CYS A 133 -3.98 10.89 -3.18
N ARG A 134 -5.18 11.10 -3.71
CA ARG A 134 -6.40 10.35 -3.37
C ARG A 134 -6.69 9.34 -4.46
N TRP A 135 -6.73 8.05 -4.12
CA TRP A 135 -6.80 6.99 -5.12
C TRP A 135 -7.54 5.74 -4.63
N TYR A 136 -7.92 4.87 -5.56
CA TYR A 136 -8.55 3.57 -5.27
C TYR A 136 -8.21 2.55 -6.36
N LEU A 137 -8.50 1.27 -6.10
CA LEU A 137 -8.29 0.18 -7.04
C LEU A 137 -9.62 -0.34 -7.62
N GLU A 138 -9.57 -0.82 -8.85
CA GLU A 138 -10.65 -1.49 -9.57
C GLU A 138 -10.15 -2.88 -9.99
N LEU A 139 -10.76 -3.94 -9.45
CA LEU A 139 -10.48 -5.32 -9.83
C LEU A 139 -11.57 -5.83 -10.77
N ASP A 140 -11.20 -6.03 -12.03
CA ASP A 140 -12.10 -6.56 -13.05
C ASP A 140 -12.13 -8.08 -13.00
N TRP A 141 -13.32 -8.64 -13.15
CA TRP A 141 -13.52 -10.07 -13.11
C TRP A 141 -14.55 -10.54 -14.13
N SER A 142 -14.47 -11.82 -14.45
CA SER A 142 -15.49 -12.54 -15.22
C SER A 142 -15.75 -13.92 -14.63
N SER A 143 -16.99 -14.36 -14.65
CA SER A 143 -17.38 -15.72 -14.23
C SER A 143 -18.70 -16.10 -14.86
N GLN A 144 -18.76 -17.27 -15.50
CA GLN A 144 -19.97 -17.83 -16.12
C GLN A 144 -20.72 -16.83 -17.03
N GLY A 145 -19.98 -16.14 -17.92
CA GLY A 145 -20.56 -15.17 -18.86
C GLY A 145 -20.93 -13.82 -18.26
N ARG A 146 -20.80 -13.62 -16.94
CA ARG A 146 -20.93 -12.32 -16.28
C ARG A 146 -19.57 -11.66 -16.17
N THR A 147 -19.56 -10.33 -16.21
CA THR A 147 -18.38 -9.49 -15.95
C THR A 147 -18.74 -8.43 -14.91
N GLY A 148 -17.73 -7.91 -14.23
CA GLY A 148 -17.91 -6.82 -13.28
C GLY A 148 -16.59 -6.23 -12.82
N THR A 149 -16.70 -5.17 -12.03
CA THR A 149 -15.57 -4.50 -11.40
C THR A 149 -15.87 -4.36 -9.90
N VAL A 150 -14.94 -4.79 -9.06
CA VAL A 150 -14.97 -4.54 -7.62
C VAL A 150 -14.09 -3.34 -7.33
N ARG A 151 -14.64 -2.35 -6.63
CA ARG A 151 -13.88 -1.21 -6.10
C ARG A 151 -13.25 -1.60 -4.77
N VAL A 152 -11.96 -1.30 -4.61
CA VAL A 152 -11.22 -1.50 -3.37
C VAL A 152 -10.68 -0.15 -2.90
N ASP A 153 -11.14 0.26 -1.71
CA ASP A 153 -10.84 1.54 -1.08
C ASP A 153 -10.91 1.43 0.46
N ASP A 154 -10.67 2.54 1.17
CA ASP A 154 -10.74 2.60 2.63
C ASP A 154 -12.18 2.83 3.11
N GLY A 155 -12.99 1.76 3.06
CA GLY A 155 -14.35 1.75 3.62
C GLY A 155 -15.29 2.77 2.96
N GLY A 156 -15.21 2.93 1.64
CA GLY A 156 -15.97 3.90 0.86
C GLY A 156 -15.26 5.22 0.63
N ARG A 157 -14.03 5.39 1.14
CA ARG A 157 -13.19 6.58 0.91
C ARG A 157 -11.96 6.18 0.09
N PRO A 158 -11.49 7.02 -0.84
CA PRO A 158 -10.20 6.78 -1.49
C PRO A 158 -9.08 6.66 -0.45
N PHE A 159 -8.11 5.79 -0.71
CA PHE A 159 -6.82 5.81 -0.03
C PHE A 159 -6.17 7.18 -0.20
N ARG A 160 -5.33 7.55 0.75
CA ARG A 160 -4.56 8.80 0.73
C ARG A 160 -3.09 8.51 0.99
N THR A 161 -2.25 8.87 0.03
CA THR A 161 -0.80 8.72 0.09
C THR A 161 -0.18 10.07 -0.24
N SER A 162 0.66 10.59 0.65
CA SER A 162 1.31 11.88 0.48
C SER A 162 2.82 11.71 0.30
N GLY A 163 3.40 12.41 -0.66
CA GLY A 163 4.85 12.58 -0.75
C GLY A 163 5.44 13.09 0.55
N ILE A 164 6.67 12.65 0.85
CA ILE A 164 7.42 13.05 2.05
C ILE A 164 8.71 13.81 1.70
N GLU A 165 8.96 14.08 0.42
CA GLU A 165 10.14 14.81 -0.03
C GLU A 165 10.18 16.20 0.65
N GLY A 166 11.35 16.55 1.19
CA GLY A 166 11.56 17.82 1.90
C GLY A 166 10.99 17.88 3.33
N LEU A 167 10.21 16.89 3.78
CA LEU A 167 9.73 16.85 5.17
C LEU A 167 10.86 16.38 6.11
N PRO A 168 10.91 16.89 7.35
CA PRO A 168 11.72 16.25 8.39
C PRO A 168 11.26 14.80 8.59
N HIS A 169 12.20 13.88 8.44
CA HIS A 169 11.98 12.45 8.56
C HIS A 169 12.59 11.93 9.86
N TYR A 170 11.78 11.25 10.66
CA TYR A 170 12.15 10.68 11.95
C TYR A 170 12.04 9.15 11.92
N GLU A 171 12.94 8.51 12.63
CA GLU A 171 12.88 7.08 13.00
C GLU A 171 12.86 6.96 14.52
N TYR A 172 12.33 5.85 15.02
CA TYR A 172 12.25 5.65 16.47
C TYR A 172 13.53 5.00 17.00
N ASP A 173 14.31 5.75 17.79
CA ASP A 173 15.44 5.24 18.55
C ASP A 173 14.92 4.42 19.73
N THR A 174 14.97 3.10 19.61
CA THR A 174 14.50 2.17 20.63
C THR A 174 15.37 2.18 21.90
N SER A 175 16.65 2.53 21.78
CA SER A 175 17.58 2.60 22.91
C SER A 175 17.34 3.87 23.72
N GLY A 176 17.26 5.01 23.05
CA GLY A 176 16.94 6.31 23.65
C GLY A 176 15.46 6.56 23.91
N ARG A 177 14.58 5.65 23.46
CA ARG A 177 13.11 5.71 23.56
C ARG A 177 12.54 7.06 23.10
N ARG A 178 12.99 7.52 21.93
CA ARG A 178 12.60 8.80 21.35
C ARG A 178 12.60 8.75 19.84
N TRP A 179 11.83 9.65 19.24
CA TRP A 179 11.97 9.94 17.81
C TRP A 179 13.27 10.72 17.57
N ALA A 180 14.12 10.20 16.69
CA ALA A 180 15.36 10.83 16.26
C ALA A 180 15.28 11.12 14.77
N ARG A 181 15.97 12.17 14.30
CA ARG A 181 16.00 12.47 12.87
C ARG A 181 16.70 11.33 12.15
N ARG A 182 16.03 10.76 11.15
CA ARG A 182 16.59 9.70 10.31
C ARG A 182 17.80 10.26 9.57
N SER A 183 18.93 9.61 9.72
CA SER A 183 20.14 9.94 8.94
C SER A 183 19.93 9.42 7.52
N GLY A 184 20.11 10.28 6.52
CA GLY A 184 20.01 9.91 5.11
C GLY A 184 21.15 9.02 4.65
#